data_AF-A0A8N5F3I6-F1
#
_entry.id   AF-A0A8N5F3I6-F1
#
_cell.length_a   1.000
_cell.length_b   1.000
_cell.length_c   1.000
_cell.angle_alpha   90.00
_cell.angle_beta   90.00
_cell.angle_gamma   90.00
#
_symmetry.space_group_name_H-M   'P 1'
#
loop_
_entity.id
_entity.type
_entity.pdbx_description
1 polymer ?
#
loop_
_entity_poly.entity_id
_entity_poly.type
_entity_poly.pdbx_seq_one_letter_code
_entity_poly.pdbx_strand_id
1 'polypeptide(L)'
;MEEPQMAVYLQHSKELLKKITDMSKASMSSRPEPGYENMDHFSINVDYVAEMLRTIEFQPEPLGEDEGDGPGDSSEAAADEDRLDSLEVPEAAEDVGPRQKPASSPHGQH
;
A
#
# COMPACT_ATOMS: atom_id res chain seq x y z
N MET A 1 -44.77 -32.10 -4.39
CA MET A 1 -43.33 -32.25 -4.70
C MET A 1 -42.63 -31.03 -4.12
N GLU A 2 -42.17 -31.12 -2.88
CA GLU A 2 -41.48 -30.02 -2.16
C GLU A 2 -39.96 -30.22 -2.15
N GLU A 3 -39.53 -31.47 -2.30
CA GLU A 3 -38.15 -31.92 -2.41
C GLU A 3 -37.32 -31.22 -3.51
N PRO A 4 -37.85 -30.90 -4.72
CA PRO A 4 -37.09 -30.18 -5.74
C PRO A 4 -36.75 -28.73 -5.33
N GLN A 5 -37.65 -28.06 -4.61
CA GLN A 5 -37.44 -26.69 -4.13
C GLN A 5 -36.39 -26.64 -3.02
N MET A 6 -36.33 -27.67 -2.17
CA MET A 6 -35.28 -27.80 -1.17
C MET A 6 -33.90 -28.05 -1.75
N ALA A 7 -33.79 -28.84 -2.81
CA ALA A 7 -32.52 -29.02 -3.52
C ALA A 7 -31.98 -27.69 -4.08
N VAL A 8 -32.86 -26.87 -4.68
CA VAL A 8 -32.52 -25.55 -5.22
C VAL A 8 -32.06 -24.59 -4.13
N TYR A 9 -32.77 -24.53 -3.00
CA TYR A 9 -32.37 -23.69 -1.86
C TYR A 9 -31.00 -24.07 -1.31
N LEU A 10 -30.72 -25.38 -1.13
CA LEU A 10 -29.42 -25.85 -0.65
C LEU A 10 -28.29 -25.54 -1.64
N GLN A 11 -28.56 -25.64 -2.94
CA GLN A 11 -27.60 -25.30 -3.97
C GLN A 11 -27.23 -23.81 -3.95
N HIS A 12 -28.24 -22.93 -3.87
CA HIS A 12 -28.00 -21.48 -3.74
C HIS A 12 -27.29 -21.13 -2.42
N SER A 13 -27.67 -21.77 -1.31
CA SER A 13 -27.02 -21.56 -0.02
C SER A 13 -25.54 -21.92 -0.05
N LYS A 14 -25.18 -23.04 -0.70
CA LYS A 14 -23.80 -23.47 -0.88
C LYS A 14 -22.98 -22.45 -1.66
N GLU A 15 -23.52 -21.92 -2.75
CA GLU A 15 -22.84 -20.91 -3.57
C GLU A 15 -22.65 -19.60 -2.80
N LEU A 16 -23.66 -19.16 -2.05
CA LEU A 16 -23.58 -17.97 -1.21
C LEU A 16 -22.50 -18.11 -0.13
N LEU A 17 -22.47 -19.24 0.60
CA LEU A 17 -21.46 -19.52 1.62
C LEU A 17 -20.05 -19.54 1.04
N LYS A 18 -19.88 -20.14 -0.16
CA LYS A 18 -18.61 -20.12 -0.88
C LYS A 18 -18.17 -18.69 -1.20
N LYS A 19 -19.07 -17.88 -1.76
CA LYS A 19 -18.79 -16.48 -2.10
C LYS A 19 -18.39 -15.65 -0.86
N ILE A 20 -19.10 -15.82 0.24
CA ILE A 20 -18.78 -15.16 1.52
C ILE A 20 -17.39 -15.58 2.00
N THR A 21 -17.08 -16.89 1.97
CA THR A 21 -15.78 -17.41 2.39
C THR A 21 -14.64 -16.87 1.53
N ASP A 22 -14.83 -16.84 0.22
CA ASP A 22 -13.82 -16.36 -0.73
C ASP A 22 -13.59 -14.84 -0.57
N MET A 23 -14.67 -14.06 -0.44
CA MET A 23 -14.57 -12.62 -0.14
C MET A 23 -13.92 -12.34 1.23
N SER A 24 -14.23 -13.14 2.24
CA SER A 24 -13.64 -12.98 3.58
C SER A 24 -12.15 -13.29 3.62
N LYS A 25 -11.63 -14.15 2.74
CA LYS A 25 -10.19 -14.38 2.62
C LYS A 25 -9.50 -13.19 1.95
N ALA A 26 -10.12 -12.62 0.93
CA ALA A 26 -9.61 -11.44 0.25
C ALA A 26 -9.59 -10.20 1.17
N SER A 27 -10.57 -10.05 2.06
CA SER A 27 -10.60 -8.92 3.01
C SER A 27 -9.52 -8.99 4.10
N MET A 28 -9.01 -10.19 4.41
CA MET A 28 -7.92 -10.38 5.39
C MET A 28 -6.54 -9.99 4.85
N SER A 29 -6.42 -9.62 3.57
CA SER A 29 -5.18 -9.12 2.97
C SER A 29 -4.69 -7.78 3.53
N SER A 30 -5.56 -7.06 4.26
CA SER A 30 -5.19 -5.81 4.95
C SER A 30 -4.55 -6.05 6.33
N ARG A 31 -4.48 -7.30 6.79
CA ARG A 31 -3.85 -7.64 8.07
C ARG A 31 -2.32 -7.53 7.94
N PRO A 32 -1.61 -7.01 8.96
CA PRO A 32 -0.16 -7.06 8.98
C PRO A 32 0.37 -8.48 8.79
N GLU A 33 1.55 -8.59 8.18
CA GLU A 33 2.28 -9.87 8.07
C GLU A 33 2.45 -10.49 9.46
N PRO A 34 2.30 -11.83 9.61
CA PRO A 34 2.50 -12.49 10.89
C PRO A 34 3.88 -12.18 11.49
N GLY A 35 3.91 -11.74 12.74
CA GLY A 35 5.10 -11.26 13.44
C GLY A 35 5.28 -9.73 13.46
N TYR A 36 4.50 -8.99 12.67
CA TYR A 36 4.49 -7.52 12.63
C TYR A 36 3.27 -6.91 13.34
N GLU A 37 2.47 -7.71 14.05
CA GLU A 37 1.30 -7.21 14.77
C GLU A 37 1.66 -6.33 15.96
N ASN A 38 2.84 -6.54 16.55
CA ASN A 38 3.35 -5.71 17.63
C ASN A 38 4.32 -4.65 17.06
N MET A 39 3.97 -3.38 17.22
CA MET A 39 4.77 -2.23 16.82
C MET A 39 5.40 -1.49 18.01
N ASP A 40 5.30 -2.02 19.24
CA ASP A 40 5.73 -1.34 20.47
C ASP A 40 7.25 -1.04 20.50
N HIS A 41 8.02 -1.76 19.69
CA HIS A 41 9.47 -1.58 19.54
C HIS A 41 9.86 -0.83 18.27
N PHE A 42 8.90 -0.49 17.40
CA PHE A 42 9.14 0.29 16.19
C PHE A 42 9.07 1.78 16.52
N SER A 43 10.18 2.50 16.33
CA SER A 43 10.25 3.93 16.59
C SER A 43 10.93 4.64 15.43
N ILE A 44 10.33 5.75 14.99
CA ILE A 44 10.81 6.58 13.88
C ILE A 44 10.72 8.04 14.33
N ASN A 45 11.77 8.82 14.04
CA ASN A 45 11.74 10.27 14.23
C ASN A 45 11.09 10.94 13.00
N VAL A 46 10.07 11.76 13.23
CA VAL A 46 9.34 12.48 12.17
C VAL A 46 9.57 14.00 12.21
N ASP A 47 10.46 14.49 13.07
CA ASP A 47 10.66 15.92 13.29
C ASP A 47 11.10 16.62 12.00
N TYR A 48 12.06 16.02 11.29
CA TYR A 48 12.54 16.55 10.01
C TYR A 48 11.44 16.62 8.95
N VAL A 49 10.62 15.56 8.83
CA VAL A 49 9.50 15.52 7.89
C VAL A 49 8.46 16.57 8.25
N ALA A 50 8.18 16.75 9.55
CA ALA A 50 7.26 17.77 10.03
C ALA A 50 7.75 19.19 9.72
N GLU A 51 9.03 19.50 9.91
CA GLU A 51 9.60 20.80 9.53
C GLU A 51 9.50 21.04 8.03
N MET A 52 9.84 20.04 7.21
CA MET A 52 9.75 20.14 5.76
C MET A 52 8.31 20.42 5.29
N LEU A 53 7.32 19.72 5.84
CA LEU A 53 5.91 19.94 5.51
C LEU A 53 5.41 21.34 5.88
N ARG A 54 5.93 21.95 6.96
CA ARG A 54 5.57 23.33 7.35
C ARG A 54 6.04 24.38 6.36
N THR A 55 7.05 24.09 5.55
CA THR A 55 7.54 25.02 4.53
C THR A 55 6.70 25.06 3.26
N ILE A 56 5.71 24.17 3.14
CA ILE A 56 4.83 24.14 1.97
C ILE A 56 3.86 25.33 2.04
N GLU A 57 3.94 26.21 1.04
CA GLU A 57 3.02 27.32 0.84
C GLU A 57 2.02 26.96 -0.25
N PHE A 58 0.74 26.82 0.12
CA PHE A 58 -0.32 26.60 -0.85
C PHE A 58 -0.79 27.95 -1.39
N GLN A 59 -0.66 28.14 -2.70
CA GLN A 59 -1.23 29.31 -3.36
C GLN A 59 -2.76 29.16 -3.34
N PRO A 60 -3.51 30.13 -2.80
CA PRO A 60 -4.95 30.12 -2.93
C PRO A 60 -5.28 30.27 -4.43
N GLU A 61 -6.10 29.36 -4.97
CA GLU A 61 -6.78 29.62 -6.24
C GLU A 61 -7.49 30.97 -6.10
N PRO A 62 -7.25 31.94 -7.01
CA PRO A 62 -7.98 33.19 -6.95
C PRO A 62 -9.47 32.86 -6.94
N LEU A 63 -10.16 33.27 -5.88
CA LEU A 63 -11.62 33.30 -5.85
C LEU A 63 -12.07 34.35 -6.88
N GLY A 64 -11.96 33.99 -8.16
CA GLY A 64 -12.65 34.65 -9.24
C GLY A 64 -14.12 34.42 -8.98
N GLU A 65 -14.77 35.46 -8.50
CA GLU A 65 -16.20 35.76 -8.59
C GLU A 65 -16.97 34.66 -9.35
N ASP A 66 -17.57 33.73 -8.58
CA ASP A 66 -18.52 32.75 -9.09
C ASP A 66 -19.76 33.48 -9.62
N GLU A 67 -19.70 33.86 -10.89
CA GLU A 67 -20.86 34.03 -11.75
C GLU A 67 -20.76 33.00 -12.88
N GLY A 68 -21.02 31.73 -12.56
CA GLY A 68 -21.09 30.70 -13.60
C GLY A 68 -21.48 29.31 -13.11
N ASP A 69 -22.75 29.14 -12.74
CA ASP A 69 -23.39 27.82 -12.72
C ASP A 69 -23.14 27.08 -14.05
N GLY A 70 -22.37 25.98 -13.99
CA GLY A 70 -22.15 25.10 -15.12
C GLY A 70 -21.39 23.83 -14.74
N PRO A 71 -21.88 22.61 -15.04
CA PRO A 71 -21.14 21.38 -14.79
C PRO A 71 -20.04 21.23 -15.85
N GLY A 72 -18.88 21.82 -15.58
CA GLY A 72 -17.68 21.74 -16.40
C GLY A 72 -16.82 20.54 -16.03
N ASP A 73 -16.92 19.51 -16.85
CA ASP A 73 -16.04 18.37 -17.04
C ASP A 73 -14.61 18.51 -16.46
N SER A 74 -14.25 17.60 -15.56
CA SER A 74 -12.90 17.40 -15.03
C SER A 74 -12.01 16.82 -16.15
N SER A 75 -11.58 17.66 -17.08
CA SER A 75 -10.74 17.29 -18.21
C SER A 75 -9.27 17.08 -17.77
N GLU A 76 -8.91 15.80 -17.67
CA GLU A 76 -7.64 15.19 -18.06
C GLU A 76 -6.37 16.06 -17.92
N ALA A 77 -5.64 15.87 -16.80
CA ALA A 77 -4.24 16.24 -16.70
C ALA A 77 -3.41 15.36 -17.64
N ALA A 78 -3.25 15.83 -18.87
CA ALA A 78 -2.35 15.25 -19.86
C ALA A 78 -0.89 15.35 -19.37
N ALA A 79 -0.22 14.20 -19.52
CA ALA A 79 1.18 13.92 -19.28
C ALA A 79 2.17 15.08 -19.55
N ASP A 80 3.02 15.37 -18.56
CA ASP A 80 4.34 15.96 -18.76
C ASP A 80 5.38 14.93 -18.27
N GLU A 81 5.59 13.87 -19.07
CA GLU A 81 6.55 12.78 -18.81
C GLU A 81 7.95 13.08 -19.41
N ASP A 82 8.30 14.35 -19.67
CA ASP A 82 9.55 14.71 -20.38
C ASP A 82 10.57 15.50 -19.53
N ARG A 83 10.43 15.53 -18.20
CA ARG A 83 11.34 16.30 -17.31
C ARG A 83 12.11 15.49 -16.27
N LEU A 84 12.34 14.19 -16.48
CA LEU A 84 13.09 13.36 -15.52
C LEU A 84 14.49 12.90 -15.99
N ASP A 85 14.99 13.37 -17.15
CA ASP A 85 16.25 12.84 -17.72
C ASP A 85 17.55 13.53 -17.24
N SER A 86 17.50 14.51 -16.32
CA SER A 86 18.71 15.28 -15.95
C SER A 86 19.10 15.24 -14.46
N LEU A 87 18.66 14.23 -13.70
CA LEU A 87 19.21 14.00 -12.36
C LEU A 87 20.36 13.00 -12.44
N GLU A 88 21.54 13.55 -12.74
CA GLU A 88 22.84 12.86 -12.69
C GLU A 88 23.06 12.31 -11.28
N VAL A 89 23.05 10.98 -11.14
CA VAL A 89 23.31 10.26 -9.90
C VAL A 89 24.81 10.33 -9.60
N PRO A 90 25.26 10.88 -8.45
CA PRO A 90 26.66 10.80 -8.09
C PRO A 90 27.04 9.34 -7.79
N GLU A 91 28.01 8.83 -8.55
CA GLU A 91 28.63 7.53 -8.36
C GLU A 91 29.37 7.51 -7.00
N ALA A 92 28.76 6.89 -5.99
CA ALA A 92 29.45 6.50 -4.77
C ALA A 92 29.80 5.02 -4.90
N ALA A 93 31.09 4.75 -5.12
CA ALA A 93 31.65 3.42 -5.28
C ALA A 93 31.25 2.47 -4.14
N GLU A 94 30.71 1.32 -4.51
CA GLU A 94 30.47 0.17 -3.64
C GLU A 94 31.82 -0.45 -3.25
N ASP A 95 32.35 -0.13 -2.07
CA ASP A 95 33.37 -0.98 -1.42
C ASP A 95 32.65 -2.16 -0.74
N VAL A 96 32.41 -3.21 -1.53
CA VAL A 96 31.93 -4.51 -1.04
C VAL A 96 33.08 -5.20 -0.29
N GLY A 97 33.13 -4.98 1.02
CA GLY A 97 33.94 -5.79 1.93
C GLY A 97 33.49 -7.26 1.90
N PRO A 98 34.39 -8.27 1.97
CA PRO A 98 34.01 -9.66 1.77
C PRO A 98 33.04 -10.18 2.85
N ARG A 99 31.88 -10.69 2.41
CA ARG A 99 30.93 -11.49 3.19
C ARG A 99 31.66 -12.52 4.07
N GLN A 100 31.70 -12.28 5.38
CA GLN A 100 32.07 -13.33 6.33
C GLN A 100 30.93 -14.35 6.40
N LYS A 101 31.20 -15.58 5.95
CA LYS A 101 30.29 -16.71 6.13
C LYS A 101 30.18 -17.00 7.64
N PRO A 102 28.98 -17.22 8.21
CA PRO A 102 28.88 -17.69 9.58
C PRO A 102 29.52 -19.08 9.66
N ALA A 103 30.51 -19.22 10.53
CA ALA A 103 31.17 -20.48 10.80
C ALA A 103 30.15 -21.46 11.42
N SER A 104 29.88 -22.57 10.73
CA SER A 104 29.26 -23.73 11.33
C SER A 104 30.25 -24.34 12.32
N SER A 105 29.98 -24.25 13.62
CA SER A 105 30.73 -25.03 14.61
C SER A 105 29.91 -26.26 15.01
N PRO A 106 30.47 -27.48 14.91
CA PRO A 106 29.75 -28.71 15.21
C PRO A 106 29.96 -29.13 16.68
N HIS A 107 28.97 -29.88 17.17
CA HIS A 107 29.16 -31.04 18.06
C HIS A 107 29.41 -30.80 19.57
N GLY A 108 28.38 -31.12 20.36
CA GLY A 108 28.37 -32.36 21.15
C GLY A 108 29.10 -32.39 22.50
N GLN A 109 28.29 -32.73 23.52
CA GLN A 109 28.61 -33.46 24.76
C GLN A 109 29.38 -32.73 25.87
N HIS A 110 28.69 -32.49 26.99
CA HIS A 110 28.89 -33.28 28.22
C HIS A 110 27.72 -33.11 29.20
#